data_AF-A0A9N9RNT0-F1
#
_entry.id   AF-A0A9N9RNT0-F1
#
_cell.length_a   1.000
_cell.length_b   1.000
_cell.length_c   1.000
_cell.angle_alpha   90.00
_cell.angle_beta   90.00
_cell.angle_gamma   90.00
#
_symmetry.space_group_name_H-M   'P 1'
#
loop_
_entity.id
_entity.type
_entity.pdbx_description
1 polymer ?
#
loop_
_entity_poly.entity_id
_entity_poly.type
_entity_poly.pdbx_seq_one_letter_code
_entity_poly.pdbx_strand_id
1 'polypeptide(L)'
;MSISSTVDSLEAVDYINRQYIDLAIKFGNNSNILAEKIPNLQFDESEGIHVGNVIYNIHHHSKKTDLTDSTTASINSFNFKVKSTFGRFEKYGRCKIYWSLVLIIAIICTTASVSVSVYFALRDKLDTTTVRSNETTVTEFTTLKTTTEPYDFDALITREEWGAININLSIIPKLGMPIKRIIIAQTLGQFCTNKTNCISTVKSMQTQNSNLDDIPYNYLIGGDGRIYEGRGIEYQGQHTANLDATEYNSIGICIAFIGNYQAIAPDSSQISLLAEFVDFYKKKGSIAEDYIIVLQDDLKYNPIKAYALNTEIEKFDHFRPLYKIYRREEWNAQSRKDPPNIFETRPMNWVVIGHTASSLCSSLEVCKTSGRNLQKTSFNNTWSDILYNVFFGGDGYAFEGRGFDYWGSHHIGLNSLSIGVGVIGTFDNVPPNQAILNAIIKVFDDAMALGKLSQDYKIFGRSDFRGPGPGTAFMNVIKEWCRYGNKTNSC
;
A
#
# COMPACT_ATOMS: atom_id res chain seq x y z
N MET A 1 -38.88 -30.15 12.79
CA MET A 1 -37.52 -30.55 13.17
C MET A 1 -36.54 -29.71 12.40
N SER A 2 -36.06 -28.63 13.03
CA SER A 2 -35.19 -27.62 12.47
C SER A 2 -33.99 -27.48 13.40
N ILE A 3 -32.93 -28.25 13.14
CA ILE A 3 -31.62 -28.12 13.80
C ILE A 3 -30.58 -28.51 12.75
N SER A 4 -30.00 -27.54 12.05
CA SER A 4 -28.81 -27.75 11.18
C SER A 4 -28.15 -26.44 10.67
N SER A 5 -28.42 -25.27 11.25
CA SER A 5 -27.75 -24.02 10.81
C SER A 5 -27.13 -23.20 11.94
N THR A 6 -27.27 -23.65 13.19
CA THR A 6 -26.79 -22.96 14.39
C THR A 6 -25.50 -23.57 14.95
N VAL A 7 -25.25 -24.86 14.74
CA VAL A 7 -24.05 -25.54 15.25
C VAL A 7 -22.80 -25.14 14.45
N ASP A 8 -22.90 -25.11 13.12
CA ASP A 8 -21.79 -24.69 12.24
C ASP A 8 -21.37 -23.23 12.45
N SER A 9 -22.31 -22.34 12.81
CA SER A 9 -22.01 -20.94 13.11
C SER A 9 -21.42 -20.74 14.49
N LEU A 10 -21.85 -21.53 15.49
CA LEU A 10 -21.27 -21.52 16.84
C LEU A 10 -19.84 -22.08 16.85
N GLU A 11 -19.57 -23.17 16.13
CA GLU A 11 -18.21 -23.73 16.01
C GLU A 11 -17.25 -22.80 15.23
N ALA A 12 -17.75 -22.14 14.17
CA ALA A 12 -16.96 -21.15 13.44
C ALA A 12 -16.66 -19.91 14.31
N VAL A 13 -17.62 -19.43 15.10
CA VAL A 13 -17.42 -18.33 16.06
C VAL A 13 -16.46 -18.75 17.18
N ASP A 14 -16.57 -19.98 17.70
CA ASP A 14 -15.67 -20.50 18.73
C ASP A 14 -14.24 -20.68 18.20
N TYR A 15 -14.07 -21.15 16.97
CA TYR A 15 -12.76 -21.23 16.31
C TYR A 15 -12.13 -19.84 16.10
N ILE A 16 -12.90 -18.88 15.60
CA ILE A 16 -12.44 -17.49 15.40
C ILE A 16 -12.06 -16.87 16.75
N ASN A 17 -12.90 -17.00 17.76
CA ASN A 17 -12.63 -16.48 19.10
C ASN A 17 -11.38 -17.12 19.71
N ARG A 18 -11.18 -18.44 19.58
CA ARG A 18 -9.97 -19.13 20.05
C ARG A 18 -8.69 -18.60 19.38
N GLN A 19 -8.73 -18.28 18.09
CA GLN A 19 -7.59 -17.69 17.37
C GLN A 19 -7.22 -16.31 17.92
N TYR A 20 -8.23 -15.46 18.19
CA TYR A 20 -7.99 -14.16 18.82
C TYR A 20 -7.53 -14.27 20.28
N ILE A 21 -8.03 -15.26 21.01
CA ILE A 21 -7.61 -15.55 22.38
C ILE A 21 -6.16 -16.05 22.42
N ASP A 22 -5.74 -16.91 21.49
CA ASP A 22 -4.34 -17.34 21.40
C ASP A 22 -3.40 -16.16 21.13
N LEU A 23 -3.83 -15.20 20.30
CA LEU A 23 -3.10 -13.94 20.09
C LEU A 23 -3.00 -13.14 21.39
N ALA A 24 -4.11 -13.02 22.11
CA ALA A 24 -4.17 -12.33 23.40
C ALA A 24 -3.28 -13.00 24.46
N ILE A 25 -3.27 -14.34 24.55
CA ILE A 25 -2.39 -15.12 25.44
C ILE A 25 -0.92 -14.91 25.08
N LYS A 26 -0.59 -14.90 23.79
CA LYS A 26 0.79 -14.84 23.31
C LYS A 26 1.41 -13.45 23.43
N PHE A 27 0.59 -12.40 23.43
CA PHE A 27 1.06 -11.01 23.37
C PHE A 27 0.63 -10.13 24.55
N GLY A 28 -0.23 -10.62 25.45
CA GLY A 28 -0.67 -9.92 26.66
C GLY A 28 -1.41 -8.60 26.38
N ASN A 29 -1.45 -7.71 27.38
CA ASN A 29 -2.11 -6.38 27.32
C ASN A 29 -1.54 -5.40 26.25
N ASN A 30 -0.50 -5.77 25.48
CA ASN A 30 0.11 -4.90 24.48
C ASN A 30 -0.66 -4.80 23.15
N SER A 31 -1.83 -5.43 23.05
CA SER A 31 -2.71 -5.31 21.89
C SER A 31 -3.99 -4.57 22.24
N ASN A 32 -3.93 -3.25 22.40
CA ASN A 32 -5.14 -2.40 22.45
C ASN A 32 -6.09 -2.66 21.27
N ILE A 33 -5.56 -3.20 20.16
CA ILE A 33 -6.31 -3.58 18.95
C ILE A 33 -7.15 -4.86 19.11
N LEU A 34 -6.78 -5.79 20.02
CA LEU A 34 -7.59 -7.00 20.29
C LEU A 34 -8.81 -6.68 21.14
N ALA A 35 -8.70 -5.69 22.05
CA ALA A 35 -9.81 -5.23 22.88
C ALA A 35 -10.92 -4.52 22.07
N GLU A 36 -10.57 -3.80 21.00
CA GLU A 36 -11.55 -3.21 20.08
C GLU A 36 -12.32 -4.24 19.24
N LYS A 37 -11.68 -5.38 18.93
CA LYS A 37 -12.27 -6.42 18.06
C LYS A 37 -13.04 -7.50 18.81
N ILE A 38 -12.84 -7.62 20.13
CA ILE A 38 -13.56 -8.56 20.99
C ILE A 38 -14.29 -7.76 22.08
N PRO A 39 -15.60 -7.50 21.93
CA PRO A 39 -16.38 -6.84 22.96
C PRO A 39 -16.33 -7.63 24.28
N ASN A 40 -16.06 -6.94 25.39
CA ASN A 40 -15.94 -7.52 26.74
C ASN A 40 -14.72 -8.44 26.96
N LEU A 41 -13.63 -8.23 26.23
CA LEU A 41 -12.34 -8.85 26.53
C LEU A 41 -11.72 -8.22 27.80
N GLN A 42 -11.48 -9.02 28.83
CA GLN A 42 -10.75 -8.61 30.04
C GLN A 42 -9.59 -9.55 30.31
N PHE A 43 -8.46 -8.99 30.75
CA PHE A 43 -7.28 -9.73 31.14
C PHE A 43 -7.17 -9.75 32.66
N ASP A 44 -7.22 -10.94 33.25
CA ASP A 44 -6.92 -11.18 34.65
C ASP A 44 -5.71 -12.11 34.74
N GLU A 45 -4.61 -11.63 35.33
CA GLU A 45 -3.37 -12.41 35.45
C GLU A 45 -3.51 -13.63 36.38
N SER A 46 -4.56 -13.69 37.19
CA SER A 46 -4.85 -14.76 38.14
C SER A 46 -5.97 -15.71 37.70
N GLU A 47 -6.95 -15.22 36.93
CA GLU A 47 -8.13 -16.00 36.50
C GLU A 47 -8.14 -16.36 34.99
N GLY A 48 -7.37 -15.66 34.16
CA GLY A 48 -7.25 -15.93 32.73
C GLY A 48 -7.81 -14.83 31.82
N ILE A 49 -8.09 -15.16 30.56
CA ILE A 49 -8.71 -14.24 29.59
C ILE A 49 -10.22 -14.39 29.63
N HIS A 50 -10.95 -13.31 29.89
CA HIS A 50 -12.40 -13.30 29.97
C HIS A 50 -12.98 -12.73 28.69
N VAL A 51 -13.94 -13.42 28.07
CA VAL A 51 -14.74 -12.92 26.94
C VAL A 51 -16.21 -13.05 27.30
N GLY A 52 -16.81 -11.95 27.80
CA GLY A 52 -18.15 -12.01 28.40
C GLY A 52 -18.17 -12.91 29.65
N ASN A 53 -19.00 -13.96 29.65
CA ASN A 53 -19.10 -14.90 30.77
C ASN A 53 -18.18 -16.13 30.64
N VAL A 54 -17.32 -16.18 29.62
CA VAL A 54 -16.43 -17.32 29.37
C VAL A 54 -15.01 -16.97 29.81
N ILE A 55 -14.44 -17.83 30.65
CA ILE A 55 -13.07 -17.68 31.19
C ILE A 55 -12.14 -18.68 30.49
N TYR A 56 -11.03 -18.19 29.95
CA TYR A 56 -9.98 -18.96 29.28
C TYR A 56 -8.70 -18.95 30.12
N ASN A 57 -8.41 -20.06 30.81
CA ASN A 57 -7.28 -20.16 31.74
C ASN A 57 -5.91 -20.02 31.06
N ILE A 58 -5.06 -19.13 31.57
CA ILE A 58 -3.68 -18.88 31.10
C ILE A 58 -2.71 -19.75 31.93
N HIS A 59 -2.77 -21.07 31.84
CA HIS A 59 -1.76 -21.93 32.48
C HIS A 59 -1.13 -22.93 31.51
N HIS A 60 0.13 -22.63 31.19
CA HIS A 60 1.24 -23.49 30.75
C HIS A 60 0.96 -24.76 29.94
N HIS A 61 1.38 -24.70 28.67
CA HIS A 61 1.99 -25.81 27.94
C HIS A 61 3.15 -26.44 28.75
N SER A 62 2.86 -27.36 29.68
CA SER A 62 3.76 -28.47 30.03
C SER A 62 3.02 -29.52 30.87
N LYS A 63 2.46 -30.52 30.19
CA LYS A 63 2.54 -31.96 30.54
C LYS A 63 1.53 -32.74 29.71
N LYS A 64 2.06 -33.73 29.00
CA LYS A 64 1.32 -34.92 28.59
C LYS A 64 0.86 -35.59 29.89
N THR A 65 -0.43 -35.63 30.15
CA THR A 65 -1.01 -36.54 31.17
C THR A 65 -2.33 -37.06 30.64
N ASP A 66 -2.40 -38.38 30.63
CA ASP A 66 -3.48 -39.22 30.15
C ASP A 66 -4.83 -38.84 30.76
N LEU A 67 -5.82 -38.65 29.89
CA LEU A 67 -7.23 -38.74 30.25
C LEU A 67 -7.76 -40.08 29.72
N THR A 68 -7.71 -41.08 30.58
CA THR A 68 -8.58 -42.26 30.51
C THR A 68 -9.99 -41.82 30.92
N ASP A 69 -10.90 -41.68 29.96
CA ASP A 69 -12.04 -42.60 29.83
C ASP A 69 -13.11 -42.11 28.84
N SER A 70 -13.52 -43.06 28.01
CA SER A 70 -14.75 -43.18 27.22
C SER A 70 -15.25 -41.96 26.44
N THR A 71 -14.83 -41.86 25.18
CA THR A 71 -15.74 -42.01 24.03
C THR A 71 -14.90 -42.14 22.76
N THR A 72 -14.76 -43.37 22.28
CA THR A 72 -14.14 -43.68 20.98
C THR A 72 -15.08 -43.20 19.88
N ALA A 73 -14.71 -42.12 19.17
CA ALA A 73 -15.22 -41.85 17.84
C ALA A 73 -14.02 -41.69 16.90
N SER A 74 -13.82 -42.70 16.08
CA SER A 74 -12.86 -42.81 14.99
C SER A 74 -12.87 -41.56 14.09
N ILE A 75 -11.74 -40.88 13.97
CA ILE A 75 -11.51 -39.85 12.95
C ILE A 75 -11.26 -40.57 11.63
N ASN A 76 -12.33 -40.83 10.88
CA ASN A 76 -12.21 -41.07 9.44
C ASN A 76 -12.16 -39.72 8.73
N SER A 77 -11.19 -39.57 7.84
CA SER A 77 -11.05 -38.47 6.90
C SER A 77 -12.37 -38.21 6.16
N PHE A 78 -13.03 -37.09 6.42
CA PHE A 78 -14.19 -36.65 5.66
C PHE A 78 -13.82 -35.48 4.74
N ASN A 79 -13.87 -35.75 3.44
CA ASN A 79 -13.85 -34.74 2.38
C ASN A 79 -15.13 -33.90 2.46
N PHE A 80 -14.99 -32.60 2.77
CA PHE A 80 -16.13 -31.68 2.73
C PHE A 80 -16.33 -31.13 1.32
N LYS A 81 -17.42 -31.55 0.67
CA LYS A 81 -17.92 -30.98 -0.58
C LYS A 81 -19.16 -30.16 -0.26
N VAL A 82 -19.01 -28.84 -0.13
CA VAL A 82 -20.16 -27.94 0.09
C VAL A 82 -20.99 -27.89 -1.18
N LYS A 83 -22.18 -28.50 -1.16
CA LYS A 83 -23.28 -28.11 -2.03
C LYS A 83 -24.12 -27.09 -1.27
N SER A 84 -24.04 -25.82 -1.68
CA SER A 84 -24.93 -24.79 -1.15
C SER A 84 -26.34 -24.96 -1.75
N THR A 85 -27.27 -25.50 -0.97
CA THR A 85 -28.71 -25.29 -1.20
C THR A 85 -29.10 -23.91 -0.68
N PHE A 86 -28.94 -22.90 -1.53
CA PHE A 86 -29.61 -21.60 -1.39
C PHE A 86 -30.32 -21.26 -2.70
N GLY A 87 -31.17 -22.20 -3.15
CA GLY A 87 -32.01 -22.05 -4.32
C GLY A 87 -33.48 -21.97 -3.93
N ARG A 88 -33.92 -20.88 -3.28
CA ARG A 88 -35.35 -20.54 -3.19
C ARG A 88 -35.68 -19.13 -2.69
N PHE A 89 -35.03 -18.08 -3.21
CA PHE A 89 -35.55 -16.70 -3.07
C PHE A 89 -35.34 -15.81 -4.32
N GLU A 90 -35.08 -16.39 -5.50
CA GLU A 90 -34.76 -15.60 -6.71
C GLU A 90 -35.93 -15.20 -7.61
N LYS A 91 -37.20 -15.46 -7.24
CA LYS A 91 -38.34 -15.14 -8.13
C LYS A 91 -39.15 -13.88 -7.78
N TYR A 92 -38.86 -13.20 -6.66
CA TYR A 92 -39.58 -11.97 -6.24
C TYR A 92 -38.71 -10.70 -6.12
N GLY A 93 -37.38 -10.79 -6.29
CA GLY A 93 -36.47 -9.63 -6.16
C GLY A 93 -36.21 -8.84 -7.45
N ARG A 94 -36.40 -9.45 -8.63
CA ARG A 94 -36.08 -8.80 -9.92
C ARG A 94 -37.11 -7.74 -10.37
N CYS A 95 -38.31 -7.75 -9.79
CA CYS A 95 -39.34 -6.76 -10.14
C CYS A 95 -39.08 -5.40 -9.46
N LYS A 96 -38.58 -5.37 -8.21
CA LYS A 96 -38.33 -4.11 -7.49
C LYS A 96 -37.13 -3.32 -8.05
N ILE A 97 -36.07 -4.00 -8.45
CA ILE A 97 -34.88 -3.33 -9.03
C ILE A 97 -35.22 -2.70 -10.39
N TYR A 98 -36.03 -3.38 -11.21
CA TYR A 98 -36.46 -2.86 -12.51
C TYR A 98 -37.31 -1.59 -12.37
N TRP A 99 -38.29 -1.58 -11.45
CA TRP A 99 -39.10 -0.38 -11.18
C TRP A 99 -38.30 0.76 -10.54
N SER A 100 -37.32 0.46 -9.67
CA SER A 100 -36.41 1.48 -9.13
C SER A 100 -35.53 2.11 -10.20
N LEU A 101 -35.02 1.34 -11.16
CA LEU A 101 -34.23 1.86 -12.29
C LEU A 101 -35.07 2.71 -13.23
N VAL A 102 -36.31 2.32 -13.51
CA VAL A 102 -37.25 3.13 -14.33
C VAL A 102 -37.57 4.46 -13.63
N LEU A 103 -37.74 4.46 -12.31
CA LEU A 103 -37.97 5.69 -11.55
C LEU A 103 -36.75 6.62 -11.56
N ILE A 104 -35.54 6.06 -11.42
CA ILE A 104 -34.28 6.83 -11.48
C ILE A 104 -34.10 7.44 -12.87
N ILE A 105 -34.34 6.67 -13.94
CA ILE A 105 -34.26 7.18 -15.32
C ILE A 105 -35.30 8.28 -15.55
N ALA A 106 -36.53 8.12 -15.05
CA ALA A 106 -37.56 9.17 -15.13
C ALA A 106 -37.16 10.47 -14.39
N ILE A 107 -36.51 10.35 -13.23
CA ILE A 107 -35.98 11.50 -12.48
C ILE A 107 -34.82 12.17 -13.23
N ILE A 108 -33.93 11.40 -13.85
CA ILE A 108 -32.83 11.92 -14.67
C ILE A 108 -33.38 12.64 -15.92
N CYS A 109 -34.40 12.07 -16.58
CA CYS A 109 -35.02 12.70 -17.75
C CYS A 109 -35.77 14.00 -17.39
N THR A 110 -36.47 14.03 -16.26
CA THR A 110 -37.18 15.24 -15.81
C THR A 110 -36.22 16.34 -15.35
N THR A 111 -35.14 16.00 -14.64
CA THR A 111 -34.10 16.96 -14.25
C THR A 111 -33.31 17.51 -15.45
N ALA A 112 -33.03 16.68 -16.45
CA ALA A 112 -32.43 17.12 -17.71
C ALA A 112 -33.37 18.06 -18.49
N SER A 113 -34.67 17.75 -18.55
CA SER A 113 -35.66 18.60 -19.21
C SER A 113 -35.77 19.98 -18.53
N VAL A 114 -35.78 20.05 -17.19
CA VAL A 114 -35.81 21.31 -16.45
C VAL A 114 -34.54 22.11 -16.69
N SER A 115 -33.37 21.46 -16.67
CA SER A 115 -32.07 22.11 -16.92
C SER A 115 -32.00 22.73 -18.32
N VAL A 116 -32.54 22.04 -19.33
CA VAL A 116 -32.60 22.55 -20.73
C VAL A 116 -33.56 23.74 -20.83
N SER A 117 -34.73 23.68 -20.18
CA SER A 117 -35.67 24.80 -20.15
C SER A 117 -35.10 26.03 -19.44
N VAL A 118 -34.37 25.84 -18.33
CA VAL A 118 -33.67 26.93 -17.61
C VAL A 118 -32.54 27.51 -18.46
N TYR A 119 -31.77 26.67 -19.15
CA TYR A 119 -30.72 27.11 -20.07
C TYR A 119 -31.26 27.99 -21.19
N PHE A 120 -32.36 27.58 -21.84
CA PHE A 120 -32.99 28.40 -22.89
C PHE A 120 -33.60 29.70 -22.34
N ALA A 121 -34.23 29.67 -21.16
CA ALA A 121 -34.76 30.86 -20.51
C ALA A 121 -33.68 31.87 -20.07
N LEU A 122 -32.49 31.39 -19.69
CA LEU A 122 -31.33 32.24 -19.38
C LEU A 122 -30.65 32.76 -20.64
N ARG A 123 -30.65 31.99 -21.73
CA ARG A 123 -30.12 32.41 -23.02
C ARG A 123 -30.91 33.58 -23.62
N ASP A 124 -32.24 33.54 -23.56
CA ASP A 124 -33.09 34.67 -24.01
C ASP A 124 -32.87 35.95 -23.18
N LYS A 125 -32.40 35.82 -21.93
CA LYS A 125 -32.05 36.98 -21.08
C LYS A 125 -30.66 37.57 -21.36
N LEU A 126 -29.77 36.84 -22.06
CA LEU A 126 -28.41 37.32 -22.34
C LEU A 126 -28.29 38.12 -23.64
N ASP A 127 -29.27 38.03 -24.55
CA ASP A 127 -29.23 38.71 -25.86
C ASP A 127 -29.81 40.14 -25.86
N THR A 128 -30.17 40.72 -24.70
CA THR A 128 -30.81 42.06 -24.62
C THR A 128 -30.04 43.15 -23.87
N THR A 129 -28.72 43.02 -23.69
CA THR A 129 -27.91 44.12 -23.14
C THR A 129 -26.63 44.36 -23.93
N THR A 130 -26.76 45.22 -24.94
CA THR A 130 -25.67 45.87 -25.67
C THR A 130 -25.45 47.30 -25.11
N VAL A 131 -24.19 47.74 -25.12
CA VAL A 131 -23.68 49.13 -24.95
C VAL A 131 -23.59 49.59 -23.47
N ARG A 132 -22.46 50.07 -22.92
CA ARG A 132 -21.61 51.20 -23.35
C ARG A 132 -20.26 51.21 -22.64
N SER A 133 -19.26 51.74 -23.32
CA SER A 133 -17.91 52.13 -22.87
C SER A 133 -17.87 52.97 -21.59
N ASN A 134 -16.78 52.85 -20.82
CA ASN A 134 -15.97 53.99 -20.37
C ASN A 134 -14.62 53.54 -19.78
N GLU A 135 -13.55 54.23 -20.22
CA GLU A 135 -12.22 54.24 -19.62
C GLU A 135 -12.24 54.95 -18.26
N THR A 136 -11.49 54.48 -17.27
CA THR A 136 -10.85 55.37 -16.27
C THR A 136 -9.67 54.68 -15.56
N THR A 137 -8.49 55.27 -15.79
CA THR A 137 -7.35 55.53 -14.89
C THR A 137 -6.85 54.50 -13.87
N VAL A 138 -5.58 54.16 -14.09
CA VAL A 138 -4.50 53.75 -13.19
C VAL A 138 -4.63 54.25 -11.74
N THR A 139 -4.48 53.33 -10.78
CA THR A 139 -3.73 53.57 -9.54
C THR A 139 -2.83 52.37 -9.27
N GLU A 140 -1.55 52.68 -9.33
CA GLU A 140 -0.39 51.85 -9.02
C GLU A 140 -0.41 51.49 -7.52
N PHE A 141 -0.63 50.22 -7.20
CA PHE A 141 -0.36 49.71 -5.86
C PHE A 141 1.09 49.23 -5.82
N THR A 142 1.95 50.08 -5.26
CA THR A 142 3.31 49.71 -4.88
C THR A 142 3.23 48.70 -3.74
N THR A 143 3.28 47.41 -4.05
CA THR A 143 3.44 46.37 -3.05
C THR A 143 4.85 46.49 -2.47
N LEU A 144 4.91 46.84 -1.18
CA LEU A 144 6.11 46.81 -0.36
C LEU A 144 6.78 45.43 -0.50
N LYS A 145 7.99 45.43 -1.05
CA LYS A 145 8.93 44.31 -0.97
C LYS A 145 9.12 43.96 0.51
N THR A 146 8.47 42.90 0.96
CA THR A 146 8.88 42.19 2.17
C THR A 146 10.30 41.72 1.97
N THR A 147 11.15 42.11 2.90
CA THR A 147 12.54 41.70 3.06
C THR A 147 12.68 40.18 2.89
N THR A 148 13.36 39.76 1.82
CA THR A 148 13.72 38.36 1.55
C THR A 148 14.60 37.83 2.67
N GLU A 149 14.09 36.83 3.38
CA GLU A 149 14.85 35.96 4.28
C GLU A 149 16.09 35.39 3.55
N PRO A 150 17.27 35.24 4.21
CA PRO A 150 18.53 34.88 3.53
C PRO A 150 18.65 33.40 3.11
N TYR A 151 17.54 32.68 2.99
CA TYR A 151 17.53 31.23 2.75
C TYR A 151 16.54 30.84 1.64
N ASP A 152 16.63 31.54 0.51
CA ASP A 152 16.01 31.10 -0.74
C ASP A 152 17.02 30.25 -1.54
N PHE A 153 16.55 29.25 -2.28
CA PHE A 153 17.39 28.47 -3.17
C PHE A 153 17.28 29.08 -4.56
N ASP A 154 18.31 29.78 -5.04
CA ASP A 154 18.26 30.67 -6.22
C ASP A 154 17.65 30.04 -7.49
N ALA A 155 17.80 28.73 -7.69
CA ALA A 155 17.27 28.02 -8.85
C ALA A 155 15.83 27.48 -8.67
N LEU A 156 15.21 27.73 -7.53
CA LEU A 156 13.83 27.35 -7.23
C LEU A 156 12.86 28.37 -7.84
N ILE A 157 11.97 27.89 -8.69
CA ILE A 157 10.81 28.61 -9.19
C ILE A 157 9.61 28.21 -8.32
N THR A 158 9.17 29.14 -7.49
CA THR A 158 8.07 28.92 -6.54
C THR A 158 6.74 28.78 -7.26
N ARG A 159 5.74 28.22 -6.55
CA ARG A 159 4.35 28.15 -7.06
C ARG A 159 3.80 29.49 -7.51
N GLU A 160 4.10 30.56 -6.78
CA GLU A 160 3.70 31.92 -7.15
C GLU A 160 4.36 32.34 -8.47
N GLU A 161 5.66 32.11 -8.60
CA GLU A 161 6.44 32.56 -9.75
C GLU A 161 6.04 31.84 -11.05
N TRP A 162 5.85 30.51 -11.02
CA TRP A 162 5.36 29.82 -12.21
C TRP A 162 3.85 29.98 -12.41
N GLY A 163 3.13 30.66 -11.52
CA GLY A 163 1.69 30.96 -11.65
C GLY A 163 0.81 29.73 -11.47
N ALA A 164 1.05 28.99 -10.39
CA ALA A 164 0.26 27.84 -9.98
C ALA A 164 -1.21 28.20 -9.74
N ILE A 165 -2.11 27.29 -10.09
CA ILE A 165 -3.49 27.37 -9.62
C ILE A 165 -3.45 27.31 -8.09
N ASN A 166 -4.12 28.29 -7.47
CA ASN A 166 -4.28 28.33 -6.03
C ASN A 166 -5.20 27.18 -5.61
N ILE A 167 -4.63 26.20 -4.93
CA ILE A 167 -5.36 25.11 -4.32
C ILE A 167 -5.27 25.25 -2.81
N ASN A 168 -6.30 24.76 -2.11
CA ASN A 168 -6.22 24.66 -0.67
C ASN A 168 -5.25 23.53 -0.28
N LEU A 169 -3.97 23.85 -0.09
CA LEU A 169 -2.93 22.88 0.32
C LEU A 169 -3.29 22.12 1.61
N SER A 170 -4.22 22.63 2.43
CA SER A 170 -4.72 21.96 3.64
C SER A 170 -5.44 20.63 3.36
N ILE A 171 -5.86 20.38 2.11
CA ILE A 171 -6.44 19.09 1.72
C ILE A 171 -5.37 18.03 1.45
N ILE A 172 -4.12 18.45 1.18
CA ILE A 172 -3.03 17.53 0.89
C ILE A 172 -2.46 17.05 2.23
N PRO A 173 -2.42 15.72 2.47
CA PRO A 173 -1.83 15.19 3.69
C PRO A 173 -0.37 15.64 3.85
N LYS A 174 0.04 15.92 5.08
CA LYS A 174 1.43 16.25 5.40
C LYS A 174 2.31 14.99 5.50
N LEU A 175 3.60 15.18 5.26
CA LEU A 175 4.64 14.19 5.50
C LEU A 175 5.13 14.26 6.95
N GLY A 176 5.63 13.14 7.46
CA GLY A 176 6.38 13.12 8.71
C GLY A 176 7.74 13.79 8.52
N MET A 177 8.07 14.77 9.36
CA MET A 177 9.32 15.53 9.31
C MET A 177 10.29 15.09 10.41
N PRO A 178 11.62 15.13 10.18
CA PRO A 178 12.27 15.37 8.88
C PRO A 178 12.01 14.21 7.91
N ILE A 179 11.94 14.51 6.60
CA ILE A 179 11.71 13.46 5.60
C ILE A 179 12.94 12.56 5.50
N LYS A 180 12.70 11.26 5.33
CA LYS A 180 13.78 10.25 5.29
C LYS A 180 14.00 9.66 3.90
N ARG A 181 13.18 10.04 2.92
CA ARG A 181 13.16 9.38 1.60
C ARG A 181 12.91 10.38 0.49
N ILE A 182 13.66 10.21 -0.58
CA ILE A 182 13.55 10.98 -1.80
C ILE A 182 13.32 9.98 -2.94
N ILE A 183 12.22 10.17 -3.66
CA ILE A 183 11.81 9.31 -4.76
C ILE A 183 12.14 10.05 -6.05
N ILE A 184 13.03 9.50 -6.87
CA ILE A 184 13.37 10.09 -8.16
C ILE A 184 12.50 9.47 -9.26
N ALA A 185 11.95 10.34 -10.10
CA ALA A 185 11.08 9.95 -11.20
C ALA A 185 11.38 10.74 -12.48
N GLN A 186 10.79 10.31 -13.58
CA GLN A 186 10.63 11.11 -14.79
C GLN A 186 9.15 11.45 -15.01
N THR A 187 8.89 12.48 -15.83
CA THR A 187 7.52 12.85 -16.18
C THR A 187 6.99 12.16 -17.43
N LEU A 188 7.85 11.44 -18.19
CA LEU A 188 7.53 10.78 -19.47
C LEU A 188 7.06 11.73 -20.59
N GLY A 189 7.30 13.03 -20.43
CA GLY A 189 6.89 14.07 -21.38
C GLY A 189 8.00 14.54 -22.31
N GLN A 190 7.73 15.63 -23.02
CA GLN A 190 8.77 16.36 -23.75
C GLN A 190 9.70 17.07 -22.77
N PHE A 191 10.98 17.14 -23.13
CA PHE A 191 11.94 17.98 -22.43
C PHE A 191 11.56 19.45 -22.60
N CYS A 192 11.88 20.25 -21.59
CA CYS A 192 11.81 21.71 -21.66
C CYS A 192 13.24 22.27 -21.52
N THR A 193 13.57 23.33 -22.26
CA THR A 193 14.96 23.82 -22.38
C THR A 193 15.15 25.29 -22.02
N ASN A 194 14.06 26.00 -21.71
CA ASN A 194 14.10 27.36 -21.21
C ASN A 194 12.96 27.59 -20.22
N LYS A 195 13.12 28.60 -19.38
CA LYS A 195 12.18 28.93 -18.29
C LYS A 195 10.73 29.04 -18.76
N THR A 196 10.47 29.74 -19.86
CA THR A 196 9.10 29.94 -20.38
C THR A 196 8.45 28.62 -20.78
N ASN A 197 9.15 27.76 -21.52
CA ASN A 197 8.65 26.45 -21.91
C ASN A 197 8.46 25.56 -20.67
N CYS A 198 9.44 25.50 -19.77
CA CYS A 198 9.34 24.69 -18.56
C CYS A 198 8.17 25.10 -17.66
N ILE A 199 7.92 26.40 -17.47
CA ILE A 199 6.72 26.90 -16.78
C ILE A 199 5.44 26.42 -17.48
N SER A 200 5.37 26.51 -18.81
CA SER A 200 4.22 26.01 -19.58
C SER A 200 4.02 24.51 -19.38
N THR A 201 5.09 23.72 -19.35
CA THR A 201 5.05 22.28 -19.10
C THR A 201 4.51 21.96 -17.70
N VAL A 202 5.01 22.65 -16.68
CA VAL A 202 4.55 22.47 -15.28
C VAL A 202 3.07 22.85 -15.14
N LYS A 203 2.62 23.97 -15.74
CA LYS A 203 1.20 24.35 -15.79
C LYS A 203 0.33 23.30 -16.48
N SER A 204 0.83 22.75 -17.58
CA SER A 204 0.13 21.69 -18.33
C SER A 204 -0.06 20.45 -17.44
N MET A 205 0.97 20.06 -16.68
CA MET A 205 0.87 18.92 -15.75
C MET A 205 -0.13 19.16 -14.62
N GLN A 206 -0.24 20.38 -14.11
CA GLN A 206 -1.24 20.72 -13.10
C GLN A 206 -2.68 20.64 -13.66
N THR A 207 -2.88 21.07 -14.91
CA THR A 207 -4.23 21.20 -15.51
C THR A 207 -4.75 19.96 -16.23
N GLN A 208 -3.87 19.13 -16.79
CA GLN A 208 -4.26 17.96 -17.58
C GLN A 208 -4.66 16.74 -16.74
N ASN A 209 -4.38 16.76 -15.43
CA ASN A 209 -4.65 15.64 -14.55
C ASN A 209 -5.93 15.86 -13.74
N SER A 210 -7.09 15.78 -14.39
CA SER A 210 -8.41 16.04 -13.75
C SER A 210 -8.75 15.14 -12.55
N ASN A 211 -7.99 14.05 -12.35
CA ASN A 211 -8.17 13.10 -11.27
C ASN A 211 -7.23 13.34 -10.08
N LEU A 212 -6.37 14.36 -10.14
CA LEU A 212 -5.46 14.72 -9.07
C LEU A 212 -5.91 16.04 -8.44
N ASP A 213 -5.71 16.18 -7.14
CA ASP A 213 -5.99 17.42 -6.42
C ASP A 213 -4.99 18.54 -6.80
N ASP A 214 -3.82 18.15 -7.33
CA ASP A 214 -2.74 19.04 -7.80
C ASP A 214 -1.75 18.26 -8.68
N ILE A 215 -0.68 18.94 -9.13
CA ILE A 215 0.52 18.32 -9.68
C ILE A 215 1.03 17.16 -8.78
N PRO A 216 1.37 15.97 -9.32
CA PRO A 216 1.65 14.79 -8.51
C PRO A 216 3.01 14.80 -7.81
N TYR A 217 3.91 15.73 -8.16
CA TYR A 217 5.28 15.75 -7.67
C TYR A 217 5.48 16.86 -6.63
N ASN A 218 6.46 16.67 -5.75
CA ASN A 218 6.85 17.69 -4.78
C ASN A 218 7.68 18.77 -5.46
N TYR A 219 8.61 18.36 -6.32
CA TYR A 219 9.48 19.23 -7.09
C TYR A 219 9.74 18.65 -8.49
N LEU A 220 10.05 19.51 -9.45
CA LEU A 220 10.40 19.09 -10.81
C LEU A 220 11.69 19.76 -11.28
N ILE A 221 12.60 19.01 -11.89
CA ILE A 221 13.85 19.52 -12.47
C ILE A 221 13.64 19.71 -13.98
N GLY A 222 13.76 20.95 -14.46
CA GLY A 222 13.70 21.29 -15.88
C GLY A 222 15.05 21.12 -16.58
N GLY A 223 15.04 20.96 -17.91
CA GLY A 223 16.25 21.00 -18.74
C GLY A 223 16.80 22.41 -18.95
N ASP A 224 16.19 23.41 -18.29
CA ASP A 224 16.65 24.80 -18.26
C ASP A 224 17.49 25.14 -17.02
N GLY A 225 17.87 24.13 -16.23
CA GLY A 225 18.70 24.26 -15.03
C GLY A 225 17.95 24.84 -13.82
N ARG A 226 16.64 24.58 -13.70
CA ARG A 226 15.80 25.07 -12.59
C ARG A 226 14.99 23.97 -11.92
N ILE A 227 14.60 24.21 -10.67
CA ILE A 227 13.66 23.39 -9.92
C ILE A 227 12.34 24.12 -9.81
N TYR A 228 11.24 23.45 -10.13
CA TYR A 228 9.89 23.99 -10.03
C TYR A 228 9.20 23.38 -8.82
N GLU A 229 8.68 24.24 -7.96
CA GLU A 229 7.92 23.82 -6.79
C GLU A 229 6.57 23.22 -7.21
N GLY A 230 6.38 21.94 -6.94
CA GLY A 230 5.09 21.27 -7.04
C GLY A 230 4.35 21.41 -5.72
N ARG A 231 4.12 20.30 -5.03
CA ARG A 231 3.45 20.28 -3.72
C ARG A 231 4.32 20.79 -2.56
N GLY A 232 5.64 20.92 -2.73
CA GLY A 232 6.55 21.40 -1.70
C GLY A 232 7.02 20.33 -0.71
N ILE A 233 7.86 20.72 0.26
CA ILE A 233 8.63 19.82 1.13
C ILE A 233 7.78 19.11 2.20
N GLU A 234 6.72 19.75 2.69
CA GLU A 234 5.92 19.24 3.82
C GLU A 234 4.77 18.33 3.41
N TYR A 235 4.44 18.26 2.12
CA TYR A 235 3.18 17.67 1.65
C TYR A 235 3.40 16.36 0.88
N GLN A 236 2.44 15.46 0.95
CA GLN A 236 2.51 14.20 0.22
C GLN A 236 2.32 14.41 -1.29
N GLY A 237 3.15 13.74 -2.07
CA GLY A 237 2.97 13.64 -3.52
C GLY A 237 1.76 12.79 -3.92
N GLN A 238 1.54 12.65 -5.22
CA GLN A 238 0.60 11.68 -5.81
C GLN A 238 1.27 10.98 -7.00
N HIS A 239 2.53 10.61 -6.81
CA HIS A 239 3.45 10.15 -7.85
C HIS A 239 3.53 8.62 -7.96
N THR A 240 3.02 7.87 -6.97
CA THR A 240 2.92 6.39 -7.04
C THR A 240 1.49 5.87 -7.07
N ALA A 241 0.49 6.72 -7.32
CA ALA A 241 -0.91 6.34 -7.26
C ALA A 241 -1.32 5.51 -8.50
N ASN A 242 -1.52 4.21 -8.30
CA ASN A 242 -2.33 3.35 -9.16
C ASN A 242 -3.37 2.64 -8.26
N LEU A 243 -4.51 2.22 -8.80
CA LEU A 243 -5.58 1.53 -8.04
C LEU A 243 -5.11 0.25 -7.32
N ASP A 244 -3.98 -0.32 -7.74
CA ASP A 244 -3.38 -1.53 -7.17
C ASP A 244 -2.01 -1.30 -6.51
N ALA A 245 -1.46 -0.08 -6.55
CA ALA A 245 -0.09 0.20 -6.10
C ALA A 245 0.01 0.33 -4.57
N THR A 246 1.15 -0.13 -4.05
CA THR A 246 1.66 0.24 -2.72
C THR A 246 1.84 1.77 -2.63
N GLU A 247 1.29 2.37 -1.59
CA GLU A 247 1.24 3.82 -1.39
C GLU A 247 2.61 4.32 -0.89
N TYR A 248 3.43 4.92 -1.75
CA TYR A 248 4.69 5.56 -1.35
C TYR A 248 4.63 7.09 -1.32
N ASN A 249 3.48 7.65 -1.68
CA ASN A 249 3.19 9.08 -1.58
C ASN A 249 3.43 9.64 -0.16
N SER A 250 3.24 8.80 0.87
CA SER A 250 3.31 9.17 2.29
C SER A 250 4.67 8.97 2.96
N ILE A 251 5.65 8.38 2.27
CA ILE A 251 6.93 7.99 2.89
C ILE A 251 8.09 8.95 2.61
N GLY A 252 7.90 9.91 1.69
CA GLY A 252 8.91 10.84 1.25
C GLY A 252 8.42 11.78 0.15
N ILE A 253 9.30 12.68 -0.28
CA ILE A 253 9.04 13.57 -1.42
C ILE A 253 9.41 12.90 -2.74
N CYS A 254 8.76 13.32 -3.82
CA CYS A 254 9.19 12.97 -5.17
C CYS A 254 9.72 14.17 -5.93
N ILE A 255 10.93 14.00 -6.48
CA ILE A 255 11.58 14.96 -7.36
C ILE A 255 11.60 14.34 -8.76
N ALA A 256 10.89 14.95 -9.71
CA ALA A 256 10.73 14.42 -11.06
C ALA A 256 11.53 15.22 -12.09
N PHE A 257 12.25 14.54 -12.98
CA PHE A 257 12.91 15.19 -14.11
C PHE A 257 11.92 15.35 -15.26
N ILE A 258 11.78 16.58 -15.78
CA ILE A 258 10.86 16.91 -16.88
C ILE A 258 11.43 16.36 -18.19
N GLY A 259 10.82 15.29 -18.69
CA GLY A 259 11.22 14.66 -19.95
C GLY A 259 11.04 13.15 -19.98
N ASN A 260 11.56 12.53 -21.04
CA ASN A 260 11.65 11.09 -21.21
C ASN A 260 13.12 10.66 -21.19
N TYR A 261 13.56 10.19 -20.03
CA TYR A 261 14.93 9.77 -19.74
C TYR A 261 15.14 8.26 -19.90
N GLN A 262 14.39 7.61 -20.80
CA GLN A 262 14.60 6.20 -21.11
C GLN A 262 15.99 5.96 -21.73
N ALA A 263 16.40 6.80 -22.68
CA ALA A 263 17.67 6.64 -23.42
C ALA A 263 18.58 7.88 -23.38
N ILE A 264 18.05 9.02 -22.97
CA ILE A 264 18.79 10.29 -22.87
C ILE A 264 19.01 10.55 -21.40
N ALA A 265 20.26 10.72 -20.97
CA ALA A 265 20.58 11.04 -19.58
C ALA A 265 20.33 12.53 -19.29
N PRO A 266 20.01 12.90 -18.04
CA PRO A 266 20.09 14.28 -17.60
C PRO A 266 21.50 14.82 -17.79
N ASP A 267 21.61 16.10 -18.13
CA ASP A 267 22.93 16.73 -18.18
C ASP A 267 23.50 16.94 -16.77
N SER A 268 24.80 17.23 -16.69
CA SER A 268 25.49 17.41 -15.41
C SER A 268 24.95 18.57 -14.57
N SER A 269 24.34 19.57 -15.20
CA SER A 269 23.72 20.69 -14.48
C SER A 269 22.46 20.24 -13.75
N GLN A 270 21.62 19.40 -14.37
CA GLN A 270 20.42 18.84 -13.73
C GLN A 270 20.78 17.91 -12.56
N ILE A 271 21.82 17.10 -12.71
CA ILE A 271 22.30 16.20 -11.64
C ILE A 271 22.91 16.99 -10.47
N SER A 272 23.73 17.99 -10.76
CA SER A 272 24.32 18.86 -9.72
C SER A 272 23.23 19.64 -8.97
N LEU A 273 22.23 20.13 -9.70
CA LEU A 273 21.09 20.84 -9.15
C LEU A 273 20.28 20.00 -8.17
N LEU A 274 20.07 18.70 -8.46
CA LEU A 274 19.46 17.76 -7.51
C LEU A 274 20.29 17.64 -6.23
N ALA A 275 21.61 17.43 -6.35
CA ALA A 275 22.49 17.28 -5.19
C ALA A 275 22.49 18.52 -4.29
N GLU A 276 22.65 19.71 -4.90
CA GLU A 276 22.64 20.99 -4.19
C GLU A 276 21.30 21.25 -3.48
N PHE A 277 20.19 20.93 -4.14
CA PHE A 277 18.85 21.10 -3.59
C PHE A 277 18.60 20.18 -2.38
N VAL A 278 19.03 18.93 -2.45
CA VAL A 278 18.93 17.98 -1.33
C VAL A 278 19.79 18.45 -0.17
N ASP A 279 21.03 18.88 -0.43
CA ASP A 279 21.91 19.41 0.62
C ASP A 279 21.37 20.68 1.27
N PHE A 280 20.71 21.54 0.51
CA PHE A 280 20.03 22.72 1.03
C PHE A 280 18.95 22.34 2.06
N TYR A 281 18.05 21.40 1.71
CA TYR A 281 17.00 20.96 2.63
C TYR A 281 17.51 20.09 3.78
N LYS A 282 18.64 19.40 3.60
CA LYS A 282 19.36 18.70 4.68
C LYS A 282 19.89 19.71 5.71
N LYS A 283 20.57 20.76 5.26
CA LYS A 283 21.06 21.87 6.14
C LYS A 283 19.94 22.60 6.87
N LYS A 284 18.75 22.71 6.25
CA LYS A 284 17.54 23.25 6.90
C LYS A 284 16.91 22.29 7.92
N GLY A 285 17.38 21.05 8.02
CA GLY A 285 16.80 20.01 8.87
C GLY A 285 15.44 19.50 8.37
N SER A 286 15.06 19.80 7.12
CA SER A 286 13.83 19.27 6.52
C SER A 286 14.03 17.86 5.96
N ILE A 287 15.24 17.55 5.48
CA ILE A 287 15.68 16.20 5.09
C ILE A 287 16.58 15.66 6.21
N ALA A 288 16.33 14.42 6.62
CA ALA A 288 17.11 13.76 7.67
C ALA A 288 18.53 13.45 7.19
N GLU A 289 19.50 13.40 8.10
CA GLU A 289 20.89 13.03 7.75
C GLU A 289 21.00 11.59 7.22
N ASP A 290 20.16 10.68 7.70
CA ASP A 290 20.10 9.27 7.31
C ASP A 290 19.11 9.01 6.15
N TYR A 291 18.81 10.02 5.33
CA TYR A 291 17.90 9.87 4.20
C TYR A 291 18.40 8.86 3.16
N ILE A 292 17.46 8.28 2.42
CA ILE A 292 17.77 7.44 1.25
C ILE A 292 17.13 8.00 -0.02
N ILE A 293 17.79 7.76 -1.15
CA ILE A 293 17.27 8.00 -2.49
C ILE A 293 16.85 6.65 -3.08
N VAL A 294 15.63 6.59 -3.62
CA VAL A 294 15.09 5.41 -4.30
C VAL A 294 14.47 5.82 -5.64
N LEU A 295 14.41 4.87 -6.57
CA LEU A 295 13.83 5.11 -7.89
C LEU A 295 12.34 4.78 -7.87
N GLN A 296 11.53 5.61 -8.53
CA GLN A 296 10.11 5.31 -8.72
C GLN A 296 9.90 3.97 -9.46
N ASP A 297 10.81 3.62 -10.37
CA ASP A 297 10.79 2.36 -11.15
C ASP A 297 10.95 1.09 -10.31
N ASP A 298 11.46 1.22 -9.08
CA ASP A 298 11.57 0.11 -8.12
C ASP A 298 10.34 0.01 -7.23
N LEU A 299 9.60 1.10 -7.07
CA LEU A 299 8.45 1.22 -6.18
C LEU A 299 7.14 0.79 -6.85
N LYS A 300 6.96 1.05 -8.14
CA LYS A 300 5.74 0.68 -8.87
C LYS A 300 6.06 0.04 -10.20
N TYR A 301 5.07 -0.64 -10.78
CA TYR A 301 5.19 -1.08 -12.16
C TYR A 301 5.25 0.14 -13.08
N ASN A 302 6.33 0.21 -13.86
CA ASN A 302 6.48 1.21 -14.91
C ASN A 302 6.86 0.51 -16.23
N PRO A 303 6.00 0.55 -17.26
CA PRO A 303 6.33 -0.03 -18.56
C PRO A 303 7.43 0.73 -19.29
N ILE A 304 7.63 2.02 -18.98
CA ILE A 304 8.65 2.88 -19.59
C ILE A 304 9.60 3.36 -18.50
N LYS A 305 10.64 2.58 -18.26
CA LYS A 305 11.67 2.87 -17.25
C LYS A 305 12.59 4.02 -17.68
N ALA A 306 13.09 4.75 -16.71
CA ALA A 306 13.99 5.88 -16.91
C ALA A 306 15.47 5.42 -16.93
N TYR A 307 15.86 4.46 -17.79
CA TYR A 307 17.17 3.79 -17.68
C TYR A 307 18.35 4.76 -17.60
N ALA A 308 18.36 5.80 -18.43
CA ALA A 308 19.45 6.77 -18.46
C ALA A 308 19.48 7.68 -17.22
N LEU A 309 18.31 8.09 -16.70
CA LEU A 309 18.22 8.81 -15.42
C LEU A 309 18.64 7.93 -14.26
N ASN A 310 18.10 6.71 -14.17
CA ASN A 310 18.39 5.77 -13.07
C ASN A 310 19.89 5.50 -12.96
N THR A 311 20.58 5.34 -14.09
CA THR A 311 22.05 5.15 -14.14
C THR A 311 22.82 6.32 -13.49
N GLU A 312 22.34 7.56 -13.63
CA GLU A 312 22.97 8.71 -12.99
C GLU A 312 22.63 8.79 -11.50
N ILE A 313 21.39 8.47 -11.12
CA ILE A 313 20.94 8.50 -9.71
C ILE A 313 21.60 7.38 -8.88
N GLU A 314 21.88 6.23 -9.48
CA GLU A 314 22.58 5.11 -8.84
C GLU A 314 23.99 5.48 -8.34
N LYS A 315 24.56 6.59 -8.81
CA LYS A 315 25.88 7.08 -8.41
C LYS A 315 25.87 7.93 -7.14
N PHE A 316 24.69 8.29 -6.61
CA PHE A 316 24.58 9.13 -5.41
C PHE A 316 24.93 8.31 -4.14
N ASP A 317 25.66 8.91 -3.19
CA ASP A 317 26.06 8.24 -1.95
C ASP A 317 24.89 7.71 -1.11
N HIS A 318 23.76 8.43 -1.12
CA HIS A 318 22.53 8.05 -0.42
C HIS A 318 21.58 7.19 -1.26
N PHE A 319 22.00 6.74 -2.45
CA PHE A 319 21.19 5.82 -3.25
C PHE A 319 21.11 4.45 -2.57
N ARG A 320 19.88 3.96 -2.38
CA ARG A 320 19.62 2.62 -1.87
C ARG A 320 19.04 1.73 -2.98
N PRO A 321 19.78 0.72 -3.47
CA PRO A 321 19.21 -0.27 -4.36
C PRO A 321 18.20 -1.13 -3.61
N LEU A 322 17.01 -1.30 -4.18
CA LEU A 322 15.96 -2.14 -3.62
C LEU A 322 15.97 -3.53 -4.28
N TYR A 323 15.62 -4.55 -3.50
CA TYR A 323 15.39 -5.89 -3.99
C TYR A 323 14.19 -5.92 -4.93
N LYS A 324 14.36 -6.51 -6.12
CA LYS A 324 13.31 -6.58 -7.11
C LYS A 324 12.13 -7.43 -6.62
N ILE A 325 10.97 -6.77 -6.48
CA ILE A 325 9.67 -7.42 -6.33
C ILE A 325 8.96 -7.34 -7.68
N TYR A 326 8.65 -8.50 -8.26
CA TYR A 326 7.81 -8.56 -9.47
C TYR A 326 6.41 -8.09 -9.12
N ARG A 327 6.02 -6.96 -9.69
CA ARG A 327 4.71 -6.34 -9.50
C ARG A 327 3.60 -7.20 -10.09
N ARG A 328 2.37 -6.97 -9.64
CA ARG A 328 1.18 -7.74 -10.06
C ARG A 328 1.10 -7.90 -11.57
N GLU A 329 1.36 -6.82 -12.31
CA GLU A 329 1.38 -6.79 -13.78
C GLU A 329 2.51 -7.64 -14.36
N GLU A 330 3.69 -7.67 -13.74
CA GLU A 330 4.86 -8.42 -14.24
C GLU A 330 4.71 -9.95 -14.13
N TRP A 331 3.85 -10.44 -13.23
CA TRP A 331 3.52 -11.88 -13.12
C TRP A 331 2.14 -12.25 -13.67
N ASN A 332 1.47 -11.29 -14.33
CA ASN A 332 0.13 -11.42 -14.89
C ASN A 332 -0.91 -11.83 -13.83
N ALA A 333 -0.89 -11.15 -12.69
CA ALA A 333 -1.94 -11.26 -11.68
C ALA A 333 -3.30 -10.89 -12.27
N GLN A 334 -4.33 -11.61 -11.87
CA GLN A 334 -5.70 -11.17 -12.13
C GLN A 334 -6.03 -9.96 -11.24
N SER A 335 -6.92 -9.09 -11.71
CA SER A 335 -7.47 -8.01 -10.90
C SER A 335 -8.13 -8.54 -9.64
N ARG A 336 -8.08 -7.75 -8.57
CA ARG A 336 -8.76 -8.07 -7.30
C ARG A 336 -10.28 -8.12 -7.56
N LYS A 337 -11.00 -9.01 -6.86
CA LYS A 337 -12.46 -9.07 -6.96
C LYS A 337 -13.13 -7.89 -6.25
N ASP A 338 -12.51 -7.43 -5.17
CA ASP A 338 -12.99 -6.34 -4.31
C ASP A 338 -11.84 -5.37 -4.01
N PRO A 339 -12.14 -4.09 -3.71
CA PRO A 339 -11.15 -3.15 -3.22
C PRO A 339 -10.46 -3.69 -1.95
N PRO A 340 -9.12 -3.63 -1.87
CA PRO A 340 -8.39 -4.12 -0.71
C PRO A 340 -8.57 -3.19 0.50
N ASN A 341 -8.67 -3.77 1.70
CA ASN A 341 -8.63 -3.01 2.95
C ASN A 341 -7.21 -2.51 3.21
N ILE A 342 -7.07 -1.23 3.58
CA ILE A 342 -5.80 -0.57 3.88
C ILE A 342 -5.48 -0.74 5.37
N PHE A 343 -4.19 -0.82 5.73
CA PHE A 343 -3.78 -0.74 7.13
C PHE A 343 -4.02 0.65 7.70
N GLU A 344 -4.76 0.73 8.82
CA GLU A 344 -4.99 1.98 9.55
C GLU A 344 -3.71 2.48 10.25
N THR A 345 -2.86 1.54 10.69
CA THR A 345 -1.60 1.84 11.38
C THR A 345 -0.42 1.35 10.56
N ARG A 346 0.55 2.23 10.32
CA ARG A 346 1.85 1.93 9.69
C ARG A 346 2.96 2.60 10.50
N PRO A 347 4.19 2.07 10.52
CA PRO A 347 4.64 0.83 9.87
C PRO A 347 4.07 -0.44 10.52
N MET A 348 4.12 -1.57 9.80
CA MET A 348 3.63 -2.85 10.33
C MET A 348 4.65 -3.47 11.28
N ASN A 349 4.16 -3.99 12.42
CA ASN A 349 5.01 -4.54 13.47
C ASN A 349 5.25 -6.05 13.32
N TRP A 350 4.38 -6.79 12.62
CA TRP A 350 4.46 -8.25 12.56
C TRP A 350 4.53 -8.78 11.14
N VAL A 351 5.30 -9.86 10.99
CA VAL A 351 5.41 -10.65 9.78
C VAL A 351 5.05 -12.10 10.10
N VAL A 352 4.18 -12.70 9.31
CA VAL A 352 3.74 -14.10 9.46
C VAL A 352 4.13 -14.89 8.22
N ILE A 353 5.04 -15.85 8.39
CA ILE A 353 5.60 -16.66 7.31
C ILE A 353 4.89 -18.00 7.22
N GLY A 354 4.38 -18.33 6.03
CA GLY A 354 3.84 -19.63 5.68
C GLY A 354 4.45 -20.18 4.39
N HIS A 355 4.12 -21.42 4.08
CA HIS A 355 4.40 -22.01 2.77
C HIS A 355 3.11 -22.18 1.96
N THR A 356 3.22 -22.55 0.70
CA THR A 356 2.05 -22.83 -0.15
C THR A 356 1.59 -24.28 -0.10
N ALA A 357 2.38 -25.17 0.50
CA ALA A 357 2.18 -26.62 0.47
C ALA A 357 2.06 -27.17 -0.97
N SER A 358 2.82 -26.58 -1.90
CA SER A 358 2.84 -26.95 -3.32
C SER A 358 4.19 -27.51 -3.73
N SER A 359 4.32 -27.92 -4.99
CA SER A 359 5.65 -28.16 -5.59
C SER A 359 6.47 -26.87 -5.62
N LEU A 360 7.78 -27.01 -5.44
CA LEU A 360 8.75 -25.94 -5.62
C LEU A 360 8.84 -25.58 -7.11
N CYS A 361 8.87 -24.29 -7.43
CA CYS A 361 9.14 -23.81 -8.79
C CYS A 361 10.63 -23.47 -8.95
N SER A 362 11.21 -23.70 -10.12
CA SER A 362 12.67 -23.63 -10.34
C SER A 362 13.11 -22.55 -11.34
N SER A 363 12.19 -21.80 -11.92
CA SER A 363 12.49 -20.68 -12.83
C SER A 363 11.43 -19.60 -12.75
N LEU A 364 11.79 -18.38 -13.17
CA LEU A 364 10.93 -17.21 -13.08
C LEU A 364 9.54 -17.45 -13.68
N GLU A 365 9.46 -18.00 -14.90
CA GLU A 365 8.19 -18.23 -15.59
C GLU A 365 7.36 -19.35 -14.94
N VAL A 366 8.02 -20.37 -14.38
CA VAL A 366 7.33 -21.41 -13.60
C VAL A 366 6.81 -20.81 -12.28
N CYS A 367 7.59 -19.98 -11.60
CA CYS A 367 7.19 -19.33 -10.36
C CYS A 367 6.05 -18.30 -10.56
N LYS A 368 6.07 -17.53 -11.65
CA LYS A 368 4.92 -16.70 -12.06
C LYS A 368 3.66 -17.55 -12.27
N THR A 369 3.81 -18.72 -12.91
CA THR A 369 2.69 -19.66 -13.11
C THR A 369 2.16 -20.20 -11.78
N SER A 370 3.04 -20.57 -10.86
CA SER A 370 2.67 -20.99 -9.51
C SER A 370 1.94 -19.88 -8.74
N GLY A 371 2.39 -18.62 -8.85
CA GLY A 371 1.69 -17.45 -8.28
C GLY A 371 0.26 -17.30 -8.82
N ARG A 372 0.07 -17.40 -10.15
CA ARG A 372 -1.27 -17.37 -10.76
C ARG A 372 -2.16 -18.52 -10.30
N ASN A 373 -1.60 -19.73 -10.15
CA ASN A 373 -2.34 -20.88 -9.63
C ASN A 373 -2.76 -20.70 -8.17
N LEU A 374 -1.88 -20.10 -7.35
CA LEU A 374 -2.19 -19.76 -5.96
C LEU A 374 -3.30 -18.70 -5.87
N GLN A 375 -3.26 -17.68 -6.71
CA GLN A 375 -4.32 -16.68 -6.80
C GLN A 375 -5.65 -17.30 -7.27
N LYS A 376 -5.63 -18.16 -8.29
CA LYS A 376 -6.82 -18.88 -8.77
C LYS A 376 -7.45 -19.75 -7.66
N THR A 377 -6.62 -20.43 -6.89
CA THR A 377 -7.08 -21.23 -5.74
C THR A 377 -7.69 -20.33 -4.66
N SER A 378 -7.08 -19.18 -4.38
CA SER A 378 -7.60 -18.17 -3.45
C SER A 378 -8.98 -17.67 -3.87
N PHE A 379 -9.19 -17.42 -5.16
CA PHE A 379 -10.49 -17.04 -5.71
C PHE A 379 -11.54 -18.13 -5.58
N ASN A 380 -11.18 -19.40 -5.77
CA ASN A 380 -12.10 -20.52 -5.55
C ASN A 380 -12.48 -20.67 -4.07
N ASN A 381 -11.58 -20.28 -3.16
CA ASN A 381 -11.83 -20.21 -1.72
C ASN A 381 -12.54 -18.91 -1.30
N THR A 382 -13.19 -18.21 -2.23
CA THR A 382 -13.97 -16.98 -2.01
C THR A 382 -13.17 -15.75 -1.56
N TRP A 383 -11.84 -15.78 -1.55
CA TRP A 383 -11.04 -14.59 -1.25
C TRP A 383 -11.03 -13.60 -2.41
N SER A 384 -10.87 -12.32 -2.09
CA SER A 384 -10.84 -11.21 -3.04
C SER A 384 -9.54 -11.12 -3.85
N ASP A 385 -8.48 -11.80 -3.39
CA ASP A 385 -7.15 -11.86 -4.00
C ASP A 385 -6.31 -13.00 -3.39
N ILE A 386 -5.10 -13.22 -3.93
CA ILE A 386 -4.06 -14.08 -3.34
C ILE A 386 -3.88 -13.80 -1.84
N LEU A 387 -3.70 -14.84 -1.02
CA LEU A 387 -3.72 -14.68 0.45
C LEU A 387 -2.55 -13.89 1.06
N TYR A 388 -1.39 -13.91 0.42
CA TYR A 388 -0.16 -13.31 0.96
C TYR A 388 0.03 -11.87 0.48
N ASN A 389 0.68 -11.05 1.30
CA ASN A 389 1.08 -9.70 0.96
C ASN A 389 2.24 -9.71 -0.04
N VAL A 390 3.22 -10.58 0.21
CA VAL A 390 4.38 -10.86 -0.65
C VAL A 390 4.63 -12.36 -0.66
N PHE A 391 5.10 -12.91 -1.78
CA PHE A 391 5.46 -14.32 -1.87
C PHE A 391 6.76 -14.54 -2.64
N PHE A 392 7.42 -15.67 -2.37
CA PHE A 392 8.74 -15.99 -2.89
C PHE A 392 8.70 -17.28 -3.70
N GLY A 393 9.28 -17.24 -4.90
CA GLY A 393 9.49 -18.40 -5.76
C GLY A 393 10.65 -19.28 -5.27
N GLY A 394 10.69 -20.53 -5.71
CA GLY A 394 11.79 -21.44 -5.39
C GLY A 394 13.13 -21.07 -6.04
N ASP A 395 13.07 -20.18 -7.03
CA ASP A 395 14.19 -19.50 -7.68
C ASP A 395 14.74 -18.30 -6.89
N GLY A 396 14.08 -17.94 -5.79
CA GLY A 396 14.46 -16.83 -4.93
C GLY A 396 13.88 -15.48 -5.34
N TYR A 397 13.10 -15.35 -6.43
CA TYR A 397 12.46 -14.07 -6.75
C TYR A 397 11.28 -13.76 -5.83
N ALA A 398 11.08 -12.47 -5.54
CA ALA A 398 9.94 -11.97 -4.78
C ALA A 398 8.84 -11.47 -5.72
N PHE A 399 7.59 -11.68 -5.32
CA PHE A 399 6.40 -11.30 -6.08
C PHE A 399 5.43 -10.56 -5.18
N GLU A 400 4.87 -9.47 -5.70
CA GLU A 400 3.82 -8.73 -5.03
C GLU A 400 2.53 -9.55 -5.03
N GLY A 401 2.04 -9.88 -3.84
CA GLY A 401 0.70 -10.42 -3.66
C GLY A 401 -0.29 -9.27 -3.47
N ARG A 402 -0.79 -9.13 -2.24
CA ARG A 402 -1.66 -8.01 -1.89
C ARG A 402 -0.93 -6.68 -1.72
N GLY A 403 0.38 -6.69 -1.49
CA GLY A 403 1.20 -5.49 -1.21
C GLY A 403 1.34 -5.19 0.28
N PHE A 404 2.26 -4.28 0.63
CA PHE A 404 2.60 -3.95 2.03
C PHE A 404 1.63 -2.99 2.72
N ASP A 405 0.73 -2.36 1.98
CA ASP A 405 -0.23 -1.38 2.51
C ASP A 405 -1.61 -1.96 2.81
N TYR A 406 -1.83 -3.22 2.45
CA TYR A 406 -3.16 -3.83 2.43
C TYR A 406 -3.24 -5.06 3.31
N TRP A 407 -4.44 -5.37 3.78
CA TRP A 407 -4.67 -6.56 4.59
C TRP A 407 -4.42 -7.85 3.81
N GLY A 408 -3.86 -8.83 4.52
CA GLY A 408 -3.72 -10.19 4.05
C GLY A 408 -5.03 -10.98 3.96
N SER A 409 -4.93 -12.24 3.56
CA SER A 409 -5.91 -13.29 3.89
C SER A 409 -5.20 -14.57 4.32
N HIS A 410 -4.03 -14.40 4.93
CA HIS A 410 -3.10 -15.47 5.28
C HIS A 410 -3.44 -16.10 6.63
N HIS A 411 -4.09 -15.38 7.54
CA HIS A 411 -4.48 -15.90 8.85
C HIS A 411 -5.61 -15.10 9.49
N ILE A 412 -6.63 -15.80 10.00
CA ILE A 412 -7.77 -15.19 10.69
C ILE A 412 -7.25 -14.42 11.92
N GLY A 413 -7.71 -13.18 12.09
CA GLY A 413 -7.30 -12.31 13.18
C GLY A 413 -5.94 -11.61 13.04
N LEU A 414 -5.10 -12.04 12.10
CA LEU A 414 -3.78 -11.44 11.85
C LEU A 414 -3.71 -10.63 10.54
N ASN A 415 -4.70 -10.79 9.65
CA ASN A 415 -4.73 -10.12 8.35
C ASN A 415 -4.59 -8.59 8.40
N SER A 416 -5.15 -7.95 9.43
CA SER A 416 -5.08 -6.50 9.66
C SER A 416 -3.91 -6.07 10.53
N LEU A 417 -3.14 -7.00 11.09
CA LEU A 417 -2.09 -6.76 12.09
C LEU A 417 -0.70 -7.14 11.59
N SER A 418 -0.61 -7.81 10.44
CA SER A 418 0.66 -8.39 9.98
C SER A 418 0.75 -8.52 8.47
N ILE A 419 1.99 -8.47 7.99
CA ILE A 419 2.36 -8.80 6.62
C ILE A 419 2.46 -10.32 6.50
N GLY A 420 1.62 -10.90 5.64
CA GLY A 420 1.66 -12.32 5.30
C GLY A 420 2.67 -12.62 4.22
N VAL A 421 3.53 -13.59 4.48
CA VAL A 421 4.61 -13.99 3.58
C VAL A 421 4.43 -15.45 3.19
N GLY A 422 4.35 -15.71 1.90
CA GLY A 422 4.24 -17.07 1.36
C GLY A 422 5.52 -17.51 0.67
N VAL A 423 6.00 -18.72 0.95
CA VAL A 423 7.08 -19.34 0.16
C VAL A 423 6.50 -20.49 -0.66
N ILE A 424 6.67 -20.44 -1.98
CA ILE A 424 6.17 -21.47 -2.90
C ILE A 424 6.95 -22.76 -2.63
N GLY A 425 6.26 -23.81 -2.14
CA GLY A 425 6.86 -25.10 -1.83
C GLY A 425 6.25 -25.78 -0.60
N THR A 426 6.83 -26.92 -0.25
CA THR A 426 6.59 -27.67 0.99
C THR A 426 7.93 -27.87 1.68
N PHE A 427 8.04 -27.45 2.94
CA PHE A 427 9.32 -27.38 3.66
C PHE A 427 9.29 -28.12 5.00
N ASP A 428 8.59 -29.26 5.05
CA ASP A 428 8.53 -30.09 6.26
C ASP A 428 9.87 -30.76 6.55
N ASN A 429 10.51 -31.31 5.51
CA ASN A 429 11.73 -32.10 5.64
C ASN A 429 13.00 -31.36 5.17
N VAL A 430 12.85 -30.43 4.22
CA VAL A 430 13.96 -29.67 3.63
C VAL A 430 13.64 -28.18 3.75
N PRO A 431 14.54 -27.34 4.30
CA PRO A 431 14.29 -25.91 4.40
C PRO A 431 14.40 -25.23 3.03
N PRO A 432 13.92 -23.98 2.88
CA PRO A 432 14.16 -23.18 1.69
C PRO A 432 15.67 -23.03 1.43
N ASN A 433 16.04 -22.96 0.15
CA ASN A 433 17.43 -22.71 -0.23
C ASN A 433 17.89 -21.29 0.15
N GLN A 434 19.19 -21.05 0.12
CA GLN A 434 19.77 -19.77 0.54
C GLN A 434 19.30 -18.58 -0.33
N ALA A 435 18.97 -18.80 -1.61
CA ALA A 435 18.47 -17.74 -2.47
C ALA A 435 17.12 -17.20 -1.96
N ILE A 436 16.21 -18.09 -1.56
CA ILE A 436 14.92 -17.73 -0.95
C ILE A 436 15.13 -17.00 0.37
N LEU A 437 15.96 -17.56 1.26
CA LEU A 437 16.21 -16.96 2.58
C LEU A 437 16.82 -15.55 2.45
N ASN A 438 17.79 -15.38 1.55
CA ASN A 438 18.41 -14.07 1.28
C ASN A 438 17.39 -13.08 0.69
N ALA A 439 16.51 -13.53 -0.20
CA ALA A 439 15.48 -12.68 -0.78
C ALA A 439 14.50 -12.19 0.28
N ILE A 440 14.07 -13.07 1.20
CA ILE A 440 13.18 -12.71 2.31
C ILE A 440 13.82 -11.61 3.18
N ILE A 441 15.07 -11.81 3.59
CA ILE A 441 15.78 -10.82 4.42
C ILE A 441 15.93 -9.49 3.70
N LYS A 442 16.38 -9.48 2.44
CA LYS A 442 16.53 -8.24 1.66
C LYS A 442 15.20 -7.49 1.49
N VAL A 443 14.11 -8.20 1.19
CA VAL A 443 12.77 -7.60 1.08
C VAL A 443 12.32 -6.99 2.41
N PHE A 444 12.62 -7.61 3.55
CA PHE A 444 12.28 -7.04 4.85
C PHE A 444 13.16 -5.85 5.22
N ASP A 445 14.45 -5.90 4.91
CA ASP A 445 15.36 -4.76 5.09
C ASP A 445 14.90 -3.56 4.27
N ASP A 446 14.48 -3.78 3.03
CA ASP A 446 13.92 -2.73 2.18
C ASP A 446 12.55 -2.26 2.67
N ALA A 447 11.69 -3.15 3.16
CA ALA A 447 10.43 -2.76 3.76
C ALA A 447 10.64 -1.90 5.03
N MET A 448 11.64 -2.19 5.86
CA MET A 448 12.03 -1.31 6.97
C MET A 448 12.57 0.03 6.48
N ALA A 449 13.49 0.01 5.50
CA ALA A 449 14.06 1.19 4.90
C ALA A 449 12.99 2.09 4.28
N LEU A 450 11.92 1.51 3.72
CA LEU A 450 10.76 2.20 3.14
C LEU A 450 9.67 2.55 4.16
N GLY A 451 9.82 2.19 5.43
CA GLY A 451 8.84 2.48 6.49
C GLY A 451 7.56 1.67 6.38
N LYS A 452 7.60 0.52 5.69
CA LYS A 452 6.53 -0.46 5.60
C LYS A 452 6.55 -1.45 6.77
N LEU A 453 7.75 -1.76 7.28
CA LEU A 453 7.96 -2.52 8.51
C LEU A 453 8.61 -1.64 9.59
N SER A 454 8.23 -1.88 10.85
CA SER A 454 8.86 -1.18 11.98
C SER A 454 10.31 -1.61 12.16
N GLN A 455 11.15 -0.74 12.72
CA GLN A 455 12.55 -1.06 13.02
C GLN A 455 12.71 -2.21 14.03
N ASP A 456 11.67 -2.50 14.82
CA ASP A 456 11.62 -3.55 15.83
C ASP A 456 10.62 -4.66 15.49
N TYR A 457 10.20 -4.77 14.21
CA TYR A 457 9.21 -5.75 13.78
C TYR A 457 9.59 -7.19 14.18
N LYS A 458 8.56 -8.01 14.41
CA LYS A 458 8.69 -9.40 14.84
C LYS A 458 8.27 -10.37 13.75
N ILE A 459 8.96 -11.51 13.69
CA ILE A 459 8.72 -12.60 12.74
C ILE A 459 8.11 -13.78 13.48
N PHE A 460 7.08 -14.35 12.87
CA PHE A 460 6.42 -15.56 13.33
C PHE A 460 6.24 -16.53 12.17
N GLY A 461 6.26 -17.82 12.45
CA GLY A 461 5.75 -18.82 11.51
C GLY A 461 4.23 -18.94 11.66
N ARG A 462 3.49 -19.25 10.60
CA ARG A 462 2.03 -19.41 10.68
C ARG A 462 1.59 -20.49 11.71
N SER A 463 2.43 -21.49 11.98
CA SER A 463 2.21 -22.50 13.02
C SER A 463 2.28 -21.97 14.45
N ASP A 464 2.84 -20.78 14.66
CA ASP A 464 2.85 -20.10 15.96
C ASP A 464 1.45 -19.70 16.44
N PHE A 465 0.45 -19.78 15.57
CA PHE A 465 -0.94 -19.36 15.78
C PHE A 465 -1.94 -20.46 15.39
N ARG A 466 -1.60 -21.75 15.59
CA ARG A 466 -2.48 -22.89 15.25
C ARG A 466 -2.95 -22.93 13.77
N GLY A 467 -2.13 -22.45 12.85
CA GLY A 467 -2.33 -22.59 11.40
C GLY A 467 -1.35 -23.58 10.75
N PRO A 468 -1.55 -23.95 9.47
CA PRO A 468 -0.56 -24.72 8.71
C PRO A 468 0.75 -23.91 8.65
N GLY A 469 1.80 -24.47 9.23
CA GLY A 469 3.09 -23.78 9.39
C GLY A 469 3.83 -23.56 8.07
N PRO A 470 4.98 -22.88 8.11
CA PRO A 470 5.89 -22.82 6.96
C PRO A 470 6.54 -24.17 6.62
N GLY A 471 6.26 -25.22 7.40
CA GLY A 471 6.90 -26.54 7.37
C GLY A 471 7.96 -26.68 8.46
N THR A 472 8.12 -27.87 9.04
CA THR A 472 9.00 -28.10 10.20
C THR A 472 10.45 -27.66 9.97
N ALA A 473 11.06 -28.04 8.84
CA ALA A 473 12.44 -27.66 8.54
C ALA A 473 12.59 -26.15 8.35
N PHE A 474 11.65 -25.49 7.67
CA PHE A 474 11.69 -24.03 7.53
C PHE A 474 11.44 -23.33 8.87
N MET A 475 10.51 -23.83 9.69
CA MET A 475 10.22 -23.29 11.00
C MET A 475 11.47 -23.28 11.90
N ASN A 476 12.29 -24.33 11.83
CA ASN A 476 13.54 -24.40 12.57
C ASN A 476 14.52 -23.31 12.13
N VAL A 477 14.59 -22.97 10.84
CA VAL A 477 15.41 -21.85 10.33
C VAL A 477 14.87 -20.50 10.83
N ILE A 478 13.57 -20.26 10.70
CA ILE A 478 12.95 -18.98 11.09
C ILE A 478 13.14 -18.72 12.59
N LYS A 479 13.08 -19.76 13.42
CA LYS A 479 13.31 -19.65 14.87
C LYS A 479 14.70 -19.12 15.21
N GLU A 480 15.70 -19.35 14.37
CA GLU A 480 17.07 -18.84 14.59
C GLU A 480 17.24 -17.37 14.20
N TRP A 481 16.28 -16.78 13.46
CA TRP A 481 16.37 -15.37 13.09
C TRP A 481 16.24 -14.46 14.31
N CYS A 482 17.04 -13.40 14.36
CA CYS A 482 17.13 -12.51 15.52
C CYS A 482 15.79 -11.81 15.85
N ARG A 483 14.92 -11.58 14.84
CA ARG A 483 13.59 -10.97 14.98
C ARG A 483 12.47 -11.96 15.30
N TYR A 484 12.77 -13.25 15.50
CA TYR A 484 11.74 -14.25 15.79
C TYR A 484 11.11 -14.06 17.17
N GLY A 485 9.78 -14.01 17.21
CA GLY A 485 9.02 -13.90 18.46
C GLY A 485 9.41 -12.68 19.29
N ASN A 486 9.52 -12.85 20.61
CA ASN A 486 9.94 -11.81 21.54
C ASN A 486 11.46 -11.83 21.82
N LYS A 487 12.27 -12.40 20.93
CA LYS A 487 13.73 -12.36 21.09
C LYS A 487 14.19 -10.90 21.20
N THR A 488 15.00 -10.64 22.23
CA THR A 488 15.57 -9.32 22.57
C THR A 488 16.98 -9.13 22.03
N ASN A 489 17.52 -10.12 21.33
CA ASN A 489 18.87 -10.03 20.77
C ASN A 489 18.91 -8.94 19.69
N SER A 490 19.95 -8.10 19.71
CA SER A 490 20.16 -7.09 18.67
C SER A 490 20.32 -7.77 17.32
N CYS A 491 19.42 -7.42 16.41
CA CYS A 491 19.63 -7.43 14.98
C CYS A 491 20.34 -6.12 14.61
#